data_AF-A0A1Y4R734-F1
#
_entry.id   AF-A0A1Y4R734-F1
#
_cell.length_a   1.000
_cell.length_b   1.000
_cell.length_c   1.000
_cell.angle_alpha   90.00
_cell.angle_beta   90.00
_cell.angle_gamma   90.00
#
_symmetry.space_group_name_H-M   'P 1'
#
loop_
_entity.id
_entity.type
_entity.pdbx_description
1 polymer ?
#
loop_
_entity_poly.entity_id
_entity_poly.type
_entity_poly.pdbx_seq_one_letter_code
_entity_poly.pdbx_strand_id
1 'polypeptide(L)'
;MMRNMARHRAEETAEGIQWAMWQAEQLKALEKYKRENRKRYKGQFQTMNQEIEALIRKAKETGGMDQEKQILQAIRRGFKGFGTNHSPAHQALSGEFFRLNERKLEALIKATTSDMERAETAVLRMADDEYRKAIFNAQVYANTGAGTYEKAVDMATKDLLSRGLNCVVYANGARHTLSDYADMAVRTASKRAYLQGEGEKRQEWGIATVIVNKRGNPCPKCLPFCGKVLIDDVWSGGSKDGVDPETGKRYPLVSKAIAHGLYHPRCKDSHTTYFPGISTADDTWTEEELEAIGQASREDERKQYAERQVKKYNRLATYSLDEDNKKQYKQKSEEWDEKAGKRYAVSDEIKMHRDDTPVKMVDLVEKYTNDEFVVLDETSESAFAYDFDTDTVVVNPAHPQYAYLDARETMIHELAHRIDQNEFGSPMHLEFSRAIYEAGEQIVAAAEKYNKLFDEDGVFEYNSLISDILGCITDNQVRGNFSHDSQYIGIPGYTELEVFADIFQPCIKEMRKP
;
A
#
# COMPACT_ATOMS: atom_id res chain seq x y z
N MET A 1 10.74 49.53 13.31
CA MET A 1 9.72 49.73 14.37
C MET A 1 9.77 51.11 15.06
N MET A 2 10.92 51.63 15.53
CA MET A 2 10.95 52.94 16.22
C MET A 2 10.57 54.15 15.35
N ARG A 3 10.82 54.12 14.03
CA ARG A 3 10.59 55.28 13.14
C ARG A 3 9.11 55.60 12.83
N ASN A 4 8.18 54.64 12.99
CA ASN A 4 6.74 54.87 12.72
C ASN A 4 5.86 54.89 13.99
N MET A 5 6.36 54.43 15.14
CA MET A 5 5.59 54.39 16.40
C MET A 5 5.19 55.79 16.90
N ALA A 6 6.06 56.79 16.74
CA ALA A 6 5.78 58.15 17.19
C ALA A 6 4.65 58.81 16.37
N ARG A 7 4.65 58.61 15.05
CA ARG A 7 3.61 59.12 14.15
C ARG A 7 2.27 58.41 14.39
N HIS A 8 2.30 57.09 14.53
CA HIS A 8 1.11 56.29 14.81
C HIS A 8 0.47 56.67 16.15
N ARG A 9 1.26 56.86 17.22
CA ARG A 9 0.74 57.35 18.51
C ARG A 9 0.17 58.77 18.43
N ALA A 10 0.74 59.63 17.59
CA ALA A 10 0.22 60.97 17.34
C ALA A 10 -1.13 60.92 16.59
N GLU A 11 -1.27 60.03 15.60
CA GLU A 11 -2.53 59.76 14.89
C GLU A 11 -3.61 59.20 15.85
N GLU A 12 -3.28 58.20 16.68
CA GLU A 12 -4.18 57.65 17.72
C GLU A 12 -4.67 58.73 18.71
N THR A 13 -3.78 59.65 19.09
CA THR A 13 -4.12 60.77 19.99
C THR A 13 -5.03 61.80 19.30
N ALA A 14 -4.81 62.06 18.01
CA ALA A 14 -5.62 62.98 17.22
C ALA A 14 -7.02 62.43 16.91
N GLU A 15 -7.14 61.11 16.70
CA GLU A 15 -8.42 60.45 16.44
C GLU A 15 -9.15 60.01 17.72
N GLY A 16 -8.49 60.04 18.88
CA GLY A 16 -9.06 59.65 20.16
C GLY A 16 -9.29 58.13 20.29
N ILE A 17 -8.60 57.33 19.48
CA ILE A 17 -8.74 55.87 19.43
C ILE A 17 -7.39 55.26 19.79
N GLN A 18 -7.36 54.35 20.77
CA GLN A 18 -6.21 53.45 20.96
C GLN A 18 -6.43 52.19 20.12
N TRP A 19 -5.62 52.00 19.08
CA TRP A 19 -5.70 50.77 18.32
C TRP A 19 -5.04 49.65 19.13
N ALA A 20 -5.65 48.46 19.11
CA ALA A 20 -5.04 47.30 19.72
C ALA A 20 -3.70 47.02 19.02
N MET A 21 -2.64 46.84 19.81
CA MET A 21 -1.33 46.48 19.27
C MET A 21 -1.48 45.25 18.38
N TRP A 22 -1.15 45.37 17.10
CA TRP A 22 -1.36 44.30 16.12
C TRP A 22 -0.76 42.96 16.57
N GLN A 23 0.39 42.98 17.27
CA GLN A 23 0.99 41.79 17.88
C GLN A 23 0.07 41.11 18.92
N ALA A 24 -0.66 41.88 19.72
CA ALA A 24 -1.62 41.34 20.69
C ALA A 24 -2.84 40.72 19.99
N GLU A 25 -3.31 41.32 18.89
CA GLU A 25 -4.39 40.74 18.09
C GLU A 25 -3.96 39.44 17.38
N GLN A 26 -2.71 39.35 16.89
CA GLN A 26 -2.17 38.11 16.34
C GLN A 26 -2.07 37.00 17.40
N LEU A 27 -1.71 37.33 18.64
CA LEU A 27 -1.70 36.36 19.75
C LEU A 27 -3.11 35.87 20.09
N LYS A 28 -4.11 36.76 20.13
CA LYS A 28 -5.52 36.36 20.31
C LYS A 28 -6.02 35.47 19.18
N ALA A 29 -5.69 35.80 17.93
CA ALA A 29 -6.03 34.98 16.77
C ALA A 29 -5.40 33.59 16.85
N LEU A 30 -4.13 33.51 17.27
CA LEU A 30 -3.44 32.24 17.50
C LEU A 30 -4.07 31.41 18.63
N GLU A 31 -4.50 32.03 19.73
CA GLU A 31 -5.21 31.33 20.81
C GLU A 31 -6.56 30.77 20.36
N LYS A 32 -7.30 31.55 19.55
CA LYS A 32 -8.54 31.10 18.93
C LYS A 32 -8.28 29.91 18.00
N TYR A 33 -7.28 30.02 17.12
CA TYR A 33 -6.86 28.96 16.20
C TYR A 33 -6.48 27.67 16.94
N LYS A 34 -5.69 27.75 18.02
CA LYS A 34 -5.34 26.61 18.89
C LYS A 34 -6.58 25.92 19.45
N ARG A 35 -7.53 26.70 19.96
CA ARG A 35 -8.77 26.16 20.56
C ARG A 35 -9.64 25.47 19.51
N GLU A 36 -9.76 26.06 18.33
CA GLU A 36 -10.53 25.52 17.21
C GLU A 36 -9.89 24.25 16.65
N ASN A 37 -8.59 24.25 16.39
CA ASN A 37 -7.85 23.07 15.96
C ASN A 37 -7.98 21.92 16.96
N ARG A 38 -7.77 22.19 18.25
CA ARG A 38 -7.91 21.15 19.28
C ARG A 38 -9.32 20.55 19.31
N LYS A 39 -10.36 21.37 19.13
CA LYS A 39 -11.75 20.88 19.05
C LYS A 39 -12.00 20.06 17.78
N ARG A 40 -11.51 20.53 16.64
CA ARG A 40 -11.71 19.90 15.32
C ARG A 40 -11.00 18.55 15.21
N TYR A 41 -9.73 18.50 15.59
CA TYR A 41 -8.88 17.32 15.37
C TYR A 41 -8.99 16.27 16.46
N LYS A 42 -9.40 16.62 17.69
CA LYS A 42 -9.53 15.63 18.78
C LYS A 42 -10.45 14.47 18.40
N GLY A 43 -11.62 14.75 17.81
CA GLY A 43 -12.53 13.70 17.38
C GLY A 43 -11.95 12.86 16.24
N GLN A 44 -11.31 13.50 15.26
CA GLN A 44 -10.69 12.83 14.12
C GLN A 44 -9.56 11.89 14.55
N PHE A 45 -8.68 12.34 15.45
CA PHE A 45 -7.61 11.50 16.01
C PHE A 45 -8.16 10.30 16.78
N GLN A 46 -9.25 10.48 17.55
CA GLN A 46 -9.89 9.35 18.23
C GLN A 46 -10.44 8.32 17.24
N THR A 47 -11.12 8.75 16.17
CA THR A 47 -11.62 7.86 15.13
C THR A 47 -10.47 7.14 14.40
N MET A 48 -9.43 7.88 14.00
CA MET A 48 -8.25 7.28 13.35
C MET A 48 -7.58 6.22 14.23
N ASN A 49 -7.41 6.49 15.53
CA ASN A 49 -6.78 5.53 16.44
C ASN A 49 -7.64 4.27 16.64
N GLN A 50 -8.97 4.36 16.56
CA GLN A 50 -9.86 3.19 16.54
C GLN A 50 -9.74 2.38 15.24
N GLU A 51 -9.64 3.06 14.10
CA GLU A 51 -9.44 2.41 12.80
C GLU A 51 -8.10 1.66 12.75
N ILE A 52 -7.02 2.20 13.34
CA ILE A 52 -5.72 1.52 13.42
C ILE A 52 -5.84 0.18 14.15
N GLU A 53 -6.55 0.15 15.28
CA GLU A 53 -6.78 -1.10 16.00
C GLU A 53 -7.53 -2.11 15.14
N ALA A 54 -8.63 -1.70 14.52
CA ALA A 54 -9.43 -2.56 13.65
C ALA A 54 -8.61 -3.12 12.47
N LEU A 55 -7.76 -2.29 11.84
CA LEU A 55 -6.90 -2.69 10.74
C LEU A 55 -5.86 -3.73 11.18
N ILE A 56 -5.22 -3.55 12.35
CA ILE A 56 -4.22 -4.49 12.86
C ILE A 56 -4.87 -5.85 13.20
N ARG A 57 -6.05 -5.85 13.84
CA ARG A 57 -6.80 -7.08 14.14
C ARG A 57 -7.24 -7.80 12.86
N LYS A 58 -7.79 -7.06 11.90
CA LYS A 58 -8.17 -7.61 10.58
C LYS A 58 -6.97 -8.23 9.88
N ALA A 59 -5.82 -7.55 9.86
CA ALA A 59 -4.60 -8.10 9.26
C ALA A 59 -4.18 -9.44 9.89
N LYS A 60 -4.25 -9.55 11.22
CA LYS A 60 -3.99 -10.81 11.95
C LYS A 60 -4.96 -11.91 11.56
N GLU A 61 -6.25 -11.60 11.50
CA GLU A 61 -7.28 -12.57 11.08
C GLU A 61 -7.04 -13.04 9.65
N THR A 62 -6.79 -12.12 8.71
CA THR A 62 -6.49 -12.44 7.31
C THR A 62 -5.29 -13.37 7.19
N GLY A 63 -4.17 -13.05 7.86
CA GLY A 63 -2.98 -13.91 7.83
C GLY A 63 -3.26 -15.33 8.32
N GLY A 64 -4.04 -15.47 9.40
CA GLY A 64 -4.46 -16.80 9.84
C GLY A 64 -5.31 -17.53 8.80
N MET A 65 -6.31 -16.86 8.23
CA MET A 65 -7.22 -17.48 7.27
C MET A 65 -6.50 -17.92 5.99
N ASP A 66 -5.67 -17.06 5.41
CA ASP A 66 -4.92 -17.36 4.19
C ASP A 66 -3.98 -18.54 4.40
N GLN A 67 -3.32 -18.58 5.56
CA GLN A 67 -2.43 -19.67 5.89
C GLN A 67 -3.18 -20.99 6.10
N GLU A 68 -4.37 -20.95 6.68
CA GLU A 68 -5.23 -22.13 6.82
C GLU A 68 -5.63 -22.69 5.44
N LYS A 69 -6.08 -21.82 4.51
CA LYS A 69 -6.37 -22.23 3.11
C LYS A 69 -5.17 -22.91 2.46
N GLN A 70 -3.98 -22.31 2.60
CA GLN A 70 -2.77 -22.82 1.97
C GLN A 70 -2.40 -24.22 2.50
N ILE A 71 -2.53 -24.45 3.80
CA ILE A 71 -2.25 -25.77 4.41
C ILE A 71 -3.26 -26.80 3.92
N LEU A 72 -4.54 -26.46 3.85
CA LEU A 72 -5.58 -27.36 3.32
C LEU A 72 -5.32 -27.75 1.86
N GLN A 73 -4.91 -26.79 1.02
CA GLN A 73 -4.50 -27.05 -0.36
C GLN A 73 -3.28 -27.98 -0.45
N ALA A 74 -2.27 -27.77 0.40
CA ALA A 74 -1.10 -28.64 0.44
C ALA A 74 -1.48 -30.08 0.82
N ILE A 75 -2.35 -30.26 1.82
CA ILE A 75 -2.88 -31.58 2.22
C ILE A 75 -3.57 -32.25 1.05
N ARG A 76 -4.41 -31.52 0.30
CA ARG A 76 -5.08 -32.02 -0.91
C ARG A 76 -4.08 -32.46 -1.99
N ARG A 77 -2.97 -31.74 -2.16
CA ARG A 77 -1.86 -32.09 -3.09
C ARG A 77 -1.01 -33.26 -2.59
N GLY A 78 -1.41 -33.92 -1.51
CA GLY A 78 -0.73 -35.10 -0.97
C GLY A 78 0.32 -34.77 0.07
N PHE A 79 0.27 -33.58 0.68
CA PHE A 79 1.11 -33.28 1.85
C PHE A 79 0.73 -34.24 2.98
N LYS A 80 1.66 -35.15 3.29
CA LYS A 80 1.54 -36.09 4.41
C LYS A 80 2.28 -35.61 5.64
N GLY A 81 2.84 -34.39 5.62
CA GLY A 81 3.48 -33.77 6.78
C GLY A 81 2.46 -33.67 7.90
N PHE A 82 2.64 -34.54 8.88
CA PHE A 82 1.61 -34.93 9.82
C PHE A 82 1.36 -33.82 10.84
N GLY A 83 0.11 -33.34 10.88
CA GLY A 83 -0.63 -33.19 12.14
C GLY A 83 -0.98 -34.57 12.72
N THR A 84 0.01 -35.38 13.11
CA THR A 84 -0.30 -36.45 14.06
C THR A 84 -0.73 -35.74 15.34
N ASN A 85 -1.86 -36.14 15.90
CA ASN A 85 -2.48 -35.66 17.14
C ASN A 85 -1.59 -35.84 18.40
N HIS A 86 -0.27 -35.74 18.27
CA HIS A 86 0.74 -36.01 19.29
C HIS A 86 2.01 -35.15 19.16
N SER A 87 2.08 -34.14 18.27
CA SER A 87 3.17 -33.16 18.40
C SER A 87 2.99 -32.43 19.74
N PRO A 88 4.06 -32.18 20.51
CA PRO A 88 3.95 -31.41 21.74
C PRO A 88 3.30 -30.04 21.50
N ALA A 89 3.45 -29.47 20.30
CA ALA A 89 2.81 -28.21 19.90
C ALA A 89 1.28 -28.33 19.80
N HIS A 90 0.74 -29.39 19.18
CA HIS A 90 -0.69 -29.61 19.07
C HIS A 90 -1.34 -29.95 20.43
N GLN A 91 -0.66 -30.76 21.26
CA GLN A 91 -1.11 -31.07 22.62
C GLN A 91 -0.94 -29.87 23.59
N ALA A 92 -0.06 -28.92 23.28
CA ALA A 92 0.18 -27.71 24.07
C ALA A 92 -0.57 -26.46 23.56
N LEU A 93 -1.52 -26.61 22.63
CA LEU A 93 -2.52 -25.58 22.32
C LEU A 93 -3.46 -25.41 23.52
N SER A 94 -2.91 -24.85 24.58
CA SER A 94 -3.57 -24.55 25.82
C SER A 94 -4.18 -23.15 25.76
N GLY A 95 -5.05 -22.82 26.72
CA GLY A 95 -5.46 -21.44 26.91
C GLY A 95 -4.28 -20.46 27.08
N GLU A 96 -3.09 -20.93 27.46
CA GLU A 96 -1.88 -20.09 27.55
C GLU A 96 -1.34 -19.70 26.18
N PHE A 97 -1.44 -20.55 25.17
CA PHE A 97 -1.05 -20.26 23.78
C PHE A 97 -1.86 -19.07 23.24
N PHE A 98 -3.19 -19.18 23.27
CA PHE A 98 -4.09 -18.12 22.80
C PHE A 98 -3.90 -16.83 23.59
N ARG A 99 -3.71 -16.93 24.92
CA ARG A 99 -3.44 -15.75 25.76
C ARG A 99 -2.11 -15.07 25.43
N LEU A 100 -1.05 -15.81 25.12
CA LEU A 100 0.25 -15.25 24.78
C LEU A 100 0.21 -14.52 23.43
N ASN A 101 -0.46 -15.12 22.45
CA ASN A 101 -0.66 -14.52 21.14
C ASN A 101 -1.52 -13.26 21.20
N GLU A 102 -2.63 -13.30 21.95
CA GLU A 102 -3.44 -12.10 22.20
C GLU A 102 -2.60 -11.00 22.86
N ARG A 103 -1.79 -11.32 23.88
CA ARG A 103 -0.89 -10.34 24.51
C ARG A 103 0.12 -9.72 23.55
N LYS A 104 0.65 -10.48 22.59
CA LYS A 104 1.57 -9.95 21.56
C LYS A 104 0.84 -8.97 20.64
N LEU A 105 -0.38 -9.32 20.22
CA LEU A 105 -1.22 -8.46 19.38
C LEU A 105 -1.59 -7.17 20.12
N GLU A 106 -2.05 -7.27 21.36
CA GLU A 106 -2.35 -6.13 22.23
C GLU A 106 -1.14 -5.22 22.44
N ALA A 107 0.05 -5.78 22.62
CA ALA A 107 1.28 -5.01 22.75
C ALA A 107 1.62 -4.25 21.46
N LEU A 108 1.41 -4.86 20.29
CA LEU A 108 1.61 -4.23 18.98
C LEU A 108 0.61 -3.09 18.73
N ILE A 109 -0.68 -3.33 19.01
CA ILE A 109 -1.74 -2.31 18.90
C ILE A 109 -1.40 -1.14 19.80
N LYS A 110 -1.15 -1.40 21.09
CA LYS A 110 -0.81 -0.37 22.07
C LYS A 110 0.43 0.43 21.69
N ALA A 111 1.48 -0.22 21.19
CA ALA A 111 2.69 0.48 20.76
C ALA A 111 2.39 1.42 19.58
N THR A 112 1.67 0.92 18.57
CA THR A 112 1.32 1.69 17.37
C THR A 112 0.42 2.88 17.70
N THR A 113 -0.63 2.67 18.50
CA THR A 113 -1.52 3.75 18.94
C THR A 113 -0.79 4.79 19.78
N SER A 114 0.06 4.36 20.72
CA SER A 114 0.82 5.31 21.56
C SER A 114 1.79 6.18 20.75
N ASP A 115 2.42 5.58 19.74
CA ASP A 115 3.31 6.30 18.82
C ASP A 115 2.54 7.31 17.95
N MET A 116 1.33 6.96 17.52
CA MET A 116 0.42 7.87 16.79
C MET A 116 -0.05 9.03 17.67
N GLU A 117 -0.49 8.79 18.90
CA GLU A 117 -0.89 9.85 19.85
C GLU A 117 0.24 10.87 20.11
N ARG A 118 1.49 10.39 20.17
CA ARG A 118 2.68 11.23 20.29
C ARG A 118 2.89 12.08 19.03
N ALA A 119 2.78 11.48 17.86
CA ALA A 119 2.92 12.18 16.58
C ALA A 119 1.83 13.25 16.40
N GLU A 120 0.57 12.95 16.73
CA GLU A 120 -0.56 13.88 16.72
C GLU A 120 -0.31 15.10 17.61
N THR A 121 0.14 14.85 18.84
CA THR A 121 0.49 15.92 19.79
C THR A 121 1.64 16.79 19.24
N ALA A 122 2.65 16.16 18.63
CA ALA A 122 3.79 16.85 18.04
C ALA A 122 3.40 17.71 16.82
N VAL A 123 2.47 17.25 15.99
CA VAL A 123 1.95 18.04 14.84
C VAL A 123 1.26 19.30 15.33
N LEU A 124 0.38 19.20 16.33
CA LEU A 124 -0.33 20.36 16.85
C LEU A 124 0.63 21.41 17.41
N ARG A 125 1.67 20.96 18.14
CA ARG A 125 2.72 21.85 18.65
C ARG A 125 3.53 22.49 17.53
N MET A 126 3.94 21.71 16.53
CA MET A 126 4.70 22.24 15.40
C MET A 126 3.86 23.25 14.61
N ALA A 127 2.57 22.99 14.38
CA ALA A 127 1.69 23.93 13.70
C ALA A 127 1.67 25.30 14.39
N ASP A 128 1.62 25.31 15.72
CA ASP A 128 1.69 26.55 16.51
C ASP A 128 3.03 27.28 16.34
N ASP A 129 4.14 26.53 16.37
CA ASP A 129 5.50 27.09 16.24
C ASP A 129 5.74 27.64 14.82
N GLU A 130 5.30 26.94 13.78
CA GLU A 130 5.41 27.37 12.39
C GLU A 130 4.54 28.60 12.10
N TYR A 131 3.33 28.69 12.68
CA TYR A 131 2.48 29.87 12.56
C TYR A 131 3.15 31.12 13.18
N ARG A 132 3.71 30.97 14.39
CA ARG A 132 4.48 32.04 15.04
C ARG A 132 5.69 32.45 14.22
N LYS A 133 6.43 31.48 13.67
CA LYS A 133 7.60 31.70 12.82
C LYS A 133 7.22 32.44 11.55
N ALA A 134 6.12 32.07 10.89
CA ALA A 134 5.62 32.74 9.69
C ALA A 134 5.27 34.21 9.98
N ILE A 135 4.53 34.48 11.06
CA ILE A 135 4.20 35.86 11.47
C ILE A 135 5.48 36.67 11.73
N PHE A 136 6.43 36.11 12.48
CA PHE A 136 7.69 36.79 12.80
C PHE A 136 8.50 37.08 11.53
N ASN A 137 8.66 36.08 10.66
CA ASN A 137 9.41 36.23 9.41
C ASN A 137 8.76 37.26 8.48
N ALA A 138 7.42 37.26 8.35
CA ALA A 138 6.70 38.23 7.54
C ALA A 138 6.93 39.67 8.05
N GLN A 139 6.95 39.87 9.37
CA GLN A 139 7.30 41.17 9.96
C GLN A 139 8.74 41.58 9.62
N VAL A 140 9.70 40.66 9.71
CA VAL A 140 11.11 40.94 9.41
C VAL A 140 11.24 41.35 7.94
N TYR A 141 10.64 40.61 7.00
CA TYR A 141 10.68 40.94 5.58
C TYR A 141 9.95 42.26 5.24
N ALA A 142 8.81 42.55 5.89
CA ALA A 142 8.15 43.85 5.71
C ALA A 142 9.03 45.02 6.19
N ASN A 143 9.85 44.81 7.24
CA ASN A 143 10.73 45.85 7.78
C ASN A 143 11.99 46.11 6.93
N THR A 144 12.40 45.19 6.06
CA THR A 144 13.56 45.42 5.17
C THR A 144 13.22 46.34 3.99
N GLY A 145 11.93 46.58 3.72
CA GLY A 145 11.47 47.42 2.60
C GLY A 145 11.78 46.87 1.21
N ALA A 146 12.31 45.64 1.13
CA ALA A 146 12.68 44.97 -0.11
C ALA A 146 11.58 43.99 -0.52
N GLY A 147 10.65 44.43 -1.37
CA GLY A 147 9.63 43.58 -1.99
C GLY A 147 8.18 44.02 -1.71
N THR A 148 7.24 43.37 -2.38
CA THR A 148 5.80 43.54 -2.17
C THR A 148 5.34 42.79 -0.92
N TYR A 149 4.15 43.12 -0.41
CA TYR A 149 3.54 42.41 0.72
C TYR A 149 3.43 40.89 0.42
N GLU A 150 3.00 40.55 -0.78
CA GLU A 150 2.82 39.18 -1.26
C GLU A 150 4.16 38.43 -1.24
N LYS A 151 5.25 39.04 -1.73
CA LYS A 151 6.58 38.43 -1.69
C LYS A 151 7.08 38.23 -0.26
N ALA A 152 6.81 39.17 0.65
CA ALA A 152 7.19 39.03 2.05
C ALA A 152 6.46 37.86 2.74
N VAL A 153 5.16 37.69 2.46
CA VAL A 153 4.38 36.55 2.95
C VAL A 153 4.89 35.23 2.38
N ASP A 154 5.14 35.17 1.07
CA ASP A 154 5.65 33.96 0.42
C ASP A 154 7.02 33.54 0.97
N MET A 155 7.93 34.51 1.18
CA MET A 155 9.23 34.22 1.81
C MET A 155 9.09 33.74 3.26
N ALA A 156 8.12 34.26 3.99
CA ALA A 156 7.88 33.87 5.38
C ALA A 156 7.32 32.45 5.52
N THR A 157 6.52 32.00 4.55
CA THR A 157 5.85 30.69 4.56
C THR A 157 6.57 29.63 3.72
N LYS A 158 7.51 30.01 2.86
CA LYS A 158 8.23 29.12 1.92
C LYS A 158 8.75 27.84 2.58
N ASP A 159 9.42 27.96 3.72
CA ASP A 159 9.95 26.78 4.42
C ASP A 159 8.82 25.84 4.80
N LEU A 160 7.79 26.33 5.51
CA LEU A 160 6.62 25.55 5.91
C LEU A 160 5.94 24.89 4.70
N LEU A 161 5.67 25.66 3.64
CA LEU A 161 5.04 25.16 2.42
C LEU A 161 5.93 24.16 1.69
N SER A 162 7.26 24.26 1.79
CA SER A 162 8.15 23.32 1.10
C SER A 162 8.16 21.93 1.76
N ARG A 163 8.35 21.85 3.09
CA ARG A 163 8.52 20.58 3.82
C ARG A 163 7.24 20.07 4.52
N GLY A 164 6.23 20.93 4.70
CA GLY A 164 5.05 20.63 5.50
C GLY A 164 5.36 20.55 7.00
N LEU A 165 4.40 20.04 7.79
CA LEU A 165 4.55 19.80 9.22
C LEU A 165 5.26 18.45 9.45
N ASN A 166 6.59 18.49 9.53
CA ASN A 166 7.46 17.31 9.68
C ASN A 166 7.99 17.11 11.11
N CYS A 167 7.06 16.81 12.03
CA CYS A 167 7.31 16.76 13.47
C CYS A 167 7.90 15.44 13.99
N VAL A 168 7.86 14.37 13.19
CA VAL A 168 8.46 13.09 13.58
C VAL A 168 9.92 13.09 13.19
N VAL A 169 10.82 12.92 14.17
CA VAL A 169 12.27 12.96 13.97
C VAL A 169 12.87 11.63 14.41
N TYR A 170 13.55 10.95 13.49
CA TYR A 170 14.25 9.71 13.77
C TYR A 170 15.62 9.97 14.39
N ALA A 171 16.22 8.94 15.01
CA ALA A 171 17.54 9.05 15.65
C ALA A 171 18.66 9.51 14.69
N ASN A 172 18.51 9.24 13.39
CA ASN A 172 19.43 9.68 12.34
C ASN A 172 19.17 11.13 11.87
N GLY A 173 18.23 11.86 12.48
CA GLY A 173 17.87 13.22 12.12
C GLY A 173 16.88 13.34 10.95
N ALA A 174 16.48 12.23 10.32
CA ALA A 174 15.46 12.25 9.28
C ALA A 174 14.11 12.74 9.85
N ARG A 175 13.40 13.56 9.07
CA ARG A 175 12.14 14.19 9.47
C ARG A 175 11.01 13.74 8.58
N HIS A 176 9.92 13.32 9.20
CA HIS A 176 8.75 12.77 8.52
C HIS A 176 7.49 13.59 8.86
N THR A 177 6.61 13.74 7.87
CA THR A 177 5.26 14.30 8.10
C THR A 177 4.40 13.27 8.82
N LEU A 178 3.30 13.70 9.44
CA LEU A 178 2.38 12.76 10.10
C LEU A 178 1.79 11.75 9.13
N SER A 179 1.44 12.17 7.91
CA SER A 179 0.90 11.26 6.89
C SER A 179 1.93 10.18 6.49
N ASP A 180 3.18 10.58 6.28
CA ASP A 180 4.27 9.64 5.97
C ASP A 180 4.54 8.70 7.14
N TYR A 181 4.57 9.22 8.37
CA TYR A 181 4.75 8.38 9.55
C TYR A 181 3.58 7.41 9.79
N ALA A 182 2.34 7.87 9.62
CA ALA A 182 1.14 7.06 9.81
C ALA A 182 1.09 5.91 8.80
N ASP A 183 1.31 6.19 7.51
CA ASP A 183 1.39 5.16 6.47
C ASP A 183 2.46 4.11 6.82
N MET A 184 3.66 4.55 7.20
CA MET A 184 4.74 3.67 7.61
C MET A 184 4.36 2.81 8.82
N ALA A 185 3.82 3.42 9.88
CA ALA A 185 3.53 2.76 11.14
C ALA A 185 2.41 1.73 10.98
N VAL A 186 1.31 2.12 10.33
CA VAL A 186 0.15 1.26 10.10
C VAL A 186 0.52 0.09 9.18
N ARG A 187 1.19 0.33 8.03
CA ARG A 187 1.63 -0.78 7.16
C ARG A 187 2.54 -1.76 7.88
N THR A 188 3.48 -1.25 8.68
CA THR A 188 4.41 -2.10 9.43
C THR A 188 3.69 -2.91 10.51
N ALA A 189 2.76 -2.29 11.24
CA ALA A 189 1.97 -2.97 12.26
C ALA A 189 1.05 -4.02 11.64
N SER A 190 0.32 -3.68 10.58
CA SER A 190 -0.53 -4.62 9.85
C SER A 190 0.26 -5.79 9.29
N LYS A 191 1.45 -5.56 8.71
CA LYS A 191 2.32 -6.65 8.23
C LYS A 191 2.73 -7.58 9.37
N ARG A 192 3.15 -7.05 10.52
CA ARG A 192 3.54 -7.87 11.68
C ARG A 192 2.37 -8.67 12.23
N ALA A 193 1.18 -8.07 12.26
CA ALA A 193 -0.03 -8.74 12.70
C ALA A 193 -0.44 -9.86 11.74
N TYR A 194 -0.37 -9.61 10.42
CA TYR A 194 -0.57 -10.61 9.38
C TYR A 194 0.37 -11.81 9.54
N LEU A 195 1.69 -11.55 9.63
CA LEU A 195 2.70 -12.60 9.83
C LEU A 195 2.50 -13.35 11.16
N GLN A 196 2.04 -12.66 12.20
CA GLN A 196 1.66 -13.31 13.45
C GLN A 196 0.46 -14.25 13.25
N GLY A 197 -0.59 -13.80 12.55
CA GLY A 197 -1.74 -14.64 12.22
C GLY A 197 -1.37 -15.89 11.44
N GLU A 198 -0.54 -15.75 10.41
CA GLU A 198 -0.02 -16.89 9.65
C GLU A 198 0.79 -17.84 10.55
N GLY A 199 1.71 -17.29 11.34
CA GLY A 199 2.57 -18.08 12.23
C GLY A 199 1.81 -18.82 13.31
N GLU A 200 0.74 -18.22 13.86
CA GLU A 200 -0.16 -18.90 14.80
C GLU A 200 -0.79 -20.15 14.17
N LYS A 201 -1.24 -20.06 12.91
CA LYS A 201 -1.75 -21.22 12.18
C LYS A 201 -0.66 -22.23 11.89
N ARG A 202 0.49 -21.80 11.38
CA ARG A 202 1.63 -22.71 11.17
C ARG A 202 1.98 -23.48 12.46
N GLN A 203 1.96 -22.79 13.61
CA GLN A 203 2.16 -23.40 14.92
C GLN A 203 1.05 -24.40 15.29
N GLU A 204 -0.23 -24.09 15.04
CA GLU A 204 -1.35 -25.03 15.25
C GLU A 204 -1.17 -26.34 14.46
N TRP A 205 -0.62 -26.23 13.24
CA TRP A 205 -0.36 -27.33 12.33
C TRP A 205 1.03 -27.97 12.50
N GLY A 206 1.87 -27.44 13.40
CA GLY A 206 3.21 -27.97 13.68
C GLY A 206 4.25 -27.71 12.59
N ILE A 207 4.02 -26.74 11.70
CA ILE A 207 4.92 -26.38 10.61
C ILE A 207 5.70 -25.13 11.01
N ALA A 208 7.01 -25.12 10.85
CA ALA A 208 7.84 -23.94 11.16
C ALA A 208 8.76 -23.51 10.01
N THR A 209 8.72 -24.22 8.88
CA THR A 209 9.50 -23.91 7.69
C THR A 209 8.74 -22.95 6.80
N VAL A 210 9.38 -21.84 6.45
CA VAL A 210 8.81 -20.81 5.57
C VAL A 210 9.78 -20.53 4.43
N ILE A 211 9.28 -20.06 3.29
CA ILE A 211 10.08 -19.61 2.17
C ILE A 211 9.78 -18.13 1.89
N VAL A 212 10.81 -17.29 1.85
CA VAL A 212 10.63 -15.88 1.48
C VAL A 212 10.41 -15.80 -0.03
N ASN A 213 9.36 -15.12 -0.46
CA ASN A 213 8.99 -15.06 -1.87
C ASN A 213 10.10 -14.36 -2.69
N LYS A 214 10.47 -14.94 -3.83
CA LYS A 214 11.40 -14.34 -4.80
C LYS A 214 10.62 -13.37 -5.70
N ARG A 215 10.56 -12.10 -5.31
CA ARG A 215 9.92 -11.03 -6.10
C ARG A 215 10.92 -10.44 -7.08
N GLY A 216 10.46 -9.88 -8.21
CA GLY A 216 11.34 -9.30 -9.24
C GLY A 216 12.14 -8.07 -8.81
N ASN A 217 11.68 -7.31 -7.80
CA ASN A 217 12.37 -6.12 -7.29
C ASN A 217 12.38 -6.07 -5.74
N PRO A 218 13.14 -6.95 -5.07
CA PRO A 218 13.28 -6.94 -3.62
C PRO A 218 14.28 -5.85 -3.21
N CYS A 219 14.07 -5.24 -2.04
CA CYS A 219 15.00 -4.21 -1.59
C CYS A 219 16.37 -4.83 -1.20
N PRO A 220 17.46 -4.05 -1.15
CA PRO A 220 18.79 -4.57 -0.80
C PRO A 220 18.88 -5.26 0.57
N LYS A 221 17.99 -4.93 1.51
CA LYS A 221 17.95 -5.55 2.85
C LYS A 221 17.28 -6.93 2.84
N CYS A 222 16.33 -7.13 1.94
CA CYS A 222 15.55 -8.37 1.85
C CYS A 222 16.10 -9.34 0.81
N LEU A 223 16.74 -8.83 -0.24
CA LEU A 223 17.37 -9.59 -1.33
C LEU A 223 18.17 -10.82 -0.83
N PRO A 224 18.98 -10.74 0.25
CA PRO A 224 19.75 -11.91 0.72
C PRO A 224 18.91 -13.09 1.23
N PHE A 225 17.62 -12.88 1.50
CA PHE A 225 16.69 -13.86 2.05
C PHE A 225 15.64 -14.34 1.04
N CYS A 226 15.35 -13.55 0.00
CA CYS A 226 14.41 -13.92 -1.06
C CYS A 226 14.79 -15.27 -1.70
N GLY A 227 13.79 -16.14 -1.88
CA GLY A 227 13.97 -17.48 -2.43
C GLY A 227 14.43 -18.54 -1.43
N LYS A 228 14.87 -18.14 -0.23
CA LYS A 228 15.42 -19.06 0.76
C LYS A 228 14.35 -19.61 1.67
N VAL A 229 14.56 -20.86 2.09
CA VAL A 229 13.83 -21.50 3.18
C VAL A 229 14.44 -21.10 4.52
N LEU A 230 13.60 -20.70 5.47
CA LEU A 230 13.97 -20.28 6.83
C LEU A 230 13.16 -21.08 7.86
N ILE A 231 13.67 -21.15 9.10
CA ILE A 231 12.87 -21.54 10.28
C ILE A 231 12.25 -20.28 10.89
N ASP A 232 10.92 -20.27 11.00
CA ASP A 232 10.18 -19.23 11.70
C ASP A 232 10.18 -19.47 13.22
N ASP A 233 11.26 -18.99 13.85
CA ASP A 233 11.45 -18.97 15.30
C ASP A 233 10.76 -17.79 16.00
N VAL A 234 10.02 -16.96 15.25
CA VAL A 234 9.40 -15.72 15.75
C VAL A 234 7.91 -15.92 16.00
N TRP A 235 7.18 -16.42 15.00
CA TRP A 235 5.73 -16.55 15.05
C TRP A 235 5.27 -18.01 15.11
N SER A 236 5.88 -18.90 14.33
CA SER A 236 5.46 -20.31 14.23
C SER A 236 6.03 -21.23 15.32
N GLY A 237 6.93 -20.73 16.18
CA GLY A 237 7.53 -21.52 17.27
C GLY A 237 8.62 -22.49 16.83
N GLY A 238 9.27 -22.21 15.69
CA GLY A 238 10.37 -23.01 15.16
C GLY A 238 11.61 -23.07 16.06
N SER A 239 12.47 -24.06 15.80
CA SER A 239 13.69 -24.27 16.57
C SER A 239 14.68 -23.12 16.45
N LYS A 240 15.20 -22.66 17.60
CA LYS A 240 16.20 -21.58 17.67
C LYS A 240 17.60 -22.00 17.22
N ASP A 241 17.86 -23.30 17.07
CA ASP A 241 19.12 -23.78 16.51
C ASP A 241 19.09 -23.83 14.97
N GLY A 242 17.95 -23.52 14.35
CA GLY A 242 17.77 -23.51 12.91
C GLY A 242 17.73 -24.90 12.28
N VAL A 243 17.58 -25.96 13.07
CA VAL A 243 17.41 -27.33 12.57
C VAL A 243 15.93 -27.63 12.46
N ASP A 244 15.48 -28.02 11.27
CA ASP A 244 14.14 -28.53 11.05
C ASP A 244 14.00 -29.90 11.75
N PRO A 245 13.08 -30.06 12.71
CA PRO A 245 12.96 -31.29 13.49
C PRO A 245 12.53 -32.50 12.63
N GLU A 246 11.85 -32.29 11.50
CA GLU A 246 11.38 -33.38 10.66
C GLU A 246 12.46 -33.88 9.71
N THR A 247 13.14 -32.97 8.99
CA THR A 247 14.14 -33.35 7.99
C THR A 247 15.57 -33.37 8.53
N GLY A 248 15.83 -32.78 9.70
CA GLY A 248 17.17 -32.57 10.25
C GLY A 248 18.00 -31.54 9.47
N LYS A 249 17.43 -30.88 8.47
CA LYS A 249 18.12 -29.87 7.66
C LYS A 249 18.26 -28.57 8.43
N ARG A 250 19.37 -27.87 8.20
CA ARG A 250 19.66 -26.57 8.82
C ARG A 250 19.26 -25.43 7.88
N TYR A 251 18.43 -24.53 8.37
CA TYR A 251 18.02 -23.30 7.67
C TYR A 251 18.35 -22.05 8.50
N PRO A 252 18.47 -20.87 7.86
CA PRO A 252 18.55 -19.59 8.56
C PRO A 252 17.29 -19.32 9.39
N LEU A 253 17.43 -18.49 10.43
CA LEU A 253 16.32 -18.08 11.30
C LEU A 253 15.64 -16.83 10.77
N VAL A 254 14.31 -16.77 10.87
CA VAL A 254 13.53 -15.57 10.60
C VAL A 254 13.93 -14.42 11.53
N SER A 255 14.16 -14.69 12.82
CA SER A 255 14.62 -13.66 13.77
C SER A 255 15.94 -13.01 13.34
N LYS A 256 16.87 -13.81 12.80
CA LYS A 256 18.14 -13.34 12.27
C LYS A 256 17.92 -12.52 10.99
N ALA A 257 17.06 -12.98 10.09
CA ALA A 257 16.72 -12.22 8.88
C ALA A 257 16.09 -10.86 9.21
N ILE A 258 15.19 -10.80 10.20
CA ILE A 258 14.60 -9.55 10.69
C ILE A 258 15.67 -8.62 11.27
N ALA A 259 16.60 -9.15 12.06
CA ALA A 259 17.72 -8.37 12.58
C ALA A 259 18.62 -7.77 11.47
N HIS A 260 18.70 -8.45 10.32
CA HIS A 260 19.40 -7.97 9.12
C HIS A 260 18.55 -7.06 8.21
N GLY A 261 17.25 -6.88 8.50
CA GLY A 261 16.39 -5.93 7.83
C GLY A 261 15.23 -6.51 7.04
N LEU A 262 15.01 -7.83 7.06
CA LEU A 262 13.78 -8.43 6.53
C LEU A 262 12.56 -7.87 7.28
N TYR A 263 11.48 -7.54 6.55
CA TYR A 263 10.29 -6.86 7.11
C TYR A 263 10.58 -5.49 7.75
N HIS A 264 11.53 -4.75 7.16
CA HIS A 264 11.73 -3.33 7.50
C HIS A 264 10.45 -2.49 7.25
N PRO A 265 10.38 -1.24 7.73
CA PRO A 265 9.23 -0.39 7.46
C PRO A 265 8.93 -0.26 5.97
N ARG A 266 7.65 -0.41 5.58
CA ARG A 266 7.19 -0.50 4.17
C ARG A 266 7.80 -1.62 3.34
N CYS A 267 8.32 -2.67 3.97
CA CYS A 267 8.74 -3.86 3.27
C CYS A 267 7.54 -4.52 2.58
N LYS A 268 7.71 -4.79 1.29
CA LYS A 268 6.72 -5.44 0.44
C LYS A 268 6.90 -6.96 0.40
N ASP A 269 8.03 -7.47 0.91
CA ASP A 269 8.32 -8.90 0.91
C ASP A 269 7.40 -9.64 1.90
N SER A 270 7.06 -10.87 1.53
CA SER A 270 6.31 -11.83 2.34
C SER A 270 7.05 -13.16 2.34
N HIS A 271 6.66 -14.05 3.24
CA HIS A 271 7.01 -15.45 3.13
C HIS A 271 5.73 -16.27 3.04
N THR A 272 5.85 -17.45 2.48
CA THR A 272 4.79 -18.46 2.45
C THR A 272 5.26 -19.70 3.20
N THR A 273 4.35 -20.62 3.49
CA THR A 273 4.74 -21.90 4.11
C THR A 273 5.53 -22.75 3.14
N TYR A 274 6.68 -23.26 3.60
CA TYR A 274 7.45 -24.24 2.84
C TYR A 274 7.03 -25.65 3.26
N PHE A 275 6.40 -26.37 2.34
CA PHE A 275 5.99 -27.77 2.50
C PHE A 275 7.03 -28.68 1.84
N PRO A 276 7.85 -29.42 2.61
CA PRO A 276 8.85 -30.31 2.03
C PRO A 276 8.23 -31.32 1.05
N GLY A 277 8.79 -31.38 -0.16
CA GLY A 277 8.31 -32.28 -1.23
C GLY A 277 7.13 -31.76 -2.06
N ILE A 278 6.57 -30.58 -1.72
CA ILE A 278 5.53 -29.90 -2.51
C ILE A 278 6.01 -28.52 -2.95
N SER A 279 6.55 -27.74 -2.02
CA SER A 279 7.09 -26.42 -2.30
C SER A 279 8.43 -26.53 -3.01
N THR A 280 8.60 -25.75 -4.07
CA THR A 280 9.89 -25.51 -4.73
C THR A 280 10.54 -24.27 -4.13
N ALA A 281 11.86 -24.31 -3.96
CA ALA A 281 12.65 -23.17 -3.55
C ALA A 281 13.64 -22.82 -4.65
N ASP A 282 13.68 -21.54 -5.02
CA ASP A 282 14.70 -20.97 -5.90
C ASP A 282 15.49 -19.95 -5.10
N ASP A 283 16.65 -20.34 -4.59
CA ASP A 283 17.54 -19.49 -3.79
C ASP A 283 18.64 -18.81 -4.62
N THR A 284 18.54 -18.89 -5.95
CA THR A 284 19.56 -18.41 -6.87
C THR A 284 19.15 -17.09 -7.52
N TRP A 285 20.16 -16.26 -7.80
CA TRP A 285 20.01 -15.03 -8.57
C TRP A 285 21.04 -15.03 -9.69
N THR A 286 20.63 -14.74 -10.92
CA THR A 286 21.57 -14.52 -12.03
C THR A 286 22.15 -13.10 -11.98
N GLU A 287 23.24 -12.87 -12.70
CA GLU A 287 23.86 -11.54 -12.77
C GLU A 287 22.92 -10.54 -13.44
N GLU A 288 22.20 -10.97 -14.48
CA GLU A 288 21.20 -10.17 -15.19
C GLU A 288 20.03 -9.79 -14.27
N GLU A 289 19.50 -10.72 -13.46
CA GLU A 289 18.43 -10.41 -12.49
C GLU A 289 18.90 -9.37 -11.46
N LEU A 290 20.12 -9.50 -10.94
CA LEU A 290 20.68 -8.56 -9.97
C LEU A 290 20.91 -7.17 -10.57
N GLU A 291 21.34 -7.10 -11.84
CA GLU A 291 21.47 -5.84 -12.55
C GLU A 291 20.11 -5.18 -12.78
N ALA A 292 19.10 -5.94 -13.22
CA ALA A 292 17.74 -5.46 -13.42
C ALA A 292 17.14 -4.91 -12.11
N ILE A 293 17.30 -5.62 -10.98
CA ILE A 293 16.90 -5.13 -9.64
C ILE A 293 17.60 -3.82 -9.31
N GLY A 294 18.91 -3.73 -9.60
CA GLY A 294 19.69 -2.52 -9.37
C GLY A 294 19.23 -1.32 -10.19
N GLN A 295 18.78 -1.55 -11.43
CA GLN A 295 18.23 -0.52 -12.31
C GLN A 295 16.84 -0.08 -11.83
N ALA A 296 15.93 -1.03 -11.62
CA ALA A 296 14.57 -0.79 -11.13
C ALA A 296 14.56 -0.02 -9.80
N SER A 297 15.41 -0.42 -8.84
CA SER A 297 15.53 0.29 -7.56
C SER A 297 15.97 1.75 -7.72
N ARG A 298 16.85 2.07 -8.69
CA ARG A 298 17.30 3.45 -8.94
C ARG A 298 16.21 4.28 -9.62
N GLU A 299 15.44 3.65 -10.49
CA GLU A 299 14.31 4.29 -11.18
C GLU A 299 13.19 4.60 -10.19
N ASP A 300 12.84 3.66 -9.32
CA ASP A 300 11.90 3.86 -8.21
C ASP A 300 12.31 5.04 -7.32
N GLU A 301 13.59 5.10 -6.92
CA GLU A 301 14.09 6.21 -6.10
C GLU A 301 13.98 7.56 -6.82
N ARG A 302 14.27 7.60 -8.13
CA ARG A 302 14.15 8.80 -8.96
C ARG A 302 12.69 9.23 -9.10
N LYS A 303 11.78 8.30 -9.40
CA LYS A 303 10.35 8.53 -9.55
C LYS A 303 9.76 9.07 -8.24
N GLN A 304 10.01 8.39 -7.12
CA GLN A 304 9.57 8.85 -5.80
C GLN A 304 10.14 10.23 -5.43
N TYR A 305 11.39 10.52 -5.81
CA TYR A 305 11.97 11.84 -5.59
C TYR A 305 11.27 12.92 -6.43
N ALA A 306 11.00 12.64 -7.71
CA ALA A 306 10.28 13.54 -8.60
C ALA A 306 8.87 13.81 -8.09
N GLU A 307 8.11 12.77 -7.70
CA GLU A 307 6.77 12.92 -7.11
C GLU A 307 6.78 13.77 -5.83
N ARG A 308 7.81 13.63 -4.97
CA ARG A 308 7.99 14.51 -3.80
C ARG A 308 8.22 15.96 -4.20
N GLN A 309 8.95 16.21 -5.29
CA GLN A 309 9.14 17.58 -5.81
C GLN A 309 7.84 18.13 -6.40
N VAL A 310 7.08 17.34 -7.16
CA VAL A 310 5.75 17.73 -7.67
C VAL A 310 4.85 18.17 -6.50
N LYS A 311 4.69 17.33 -5.48
CA LYS A 311 3.88 17.65 -4.28
C LYS A 311 4.37 18.93 -3.57
N LYS A 312 5.67 19.16 -3.51
CA LYS A 312 6.28 20.37 -2.92
C LYS A 312 5.97 21.61 -3.75
N TYR A 313 6.19 21.58 -5.06
CA TYR A 313 6.01 22.74 -5.93
C TYR A 313 4.54 23.06 -6.18
N ASN A 314 3.67 22.05 -6.26
CA ASN A 314 2.22 22.25 -6.24
C ASN A 314 1.77 22.99 -4.98
N ARG A 315 2.19 22.54 -3.79
CA ARG A 315 1.85 23.22 -2.53
C ARG A 315 2.37 24.66 -2.50
N LEU A 316 3.59 24.90 -2.98
CA LEU A 316 4.12 26.26 -3.11
C LEU A 316 3.31 27.10 -4.09
N ALA A 317 2.95 26.58 -5.27
CA ALA A 317 2.18 27.31 -6.27
C ALA A 317 0.76 27.63 -5.78
N THR A 318 0.07 26.68 -5.14
CA THR A 318 -1.30 26.86 -4.64
C THR A 318 -1.41 27.89 -3.53
N TYR A 319 -0.44 27.92 -2.60
CA TYR A 319 -0.53 28.74 -1.39
C TYR A 319 0.38 29.98 -1.40
N SER A 320 1.08 30.26 -2.50
CA SER A 320 1.76 31.55 -2.69
C SER A 320 0.75 32.66 -3.01
N LEU A 321 1.06 33.89 -2.63
CA LEU A 321 0.27 35.08 -2.96
C LEU A 321 0.83 35.80 -4.20
N ASP A 322 2.14 35.83 -4.38
CA ASP A 322 2.79 36.54 -5.48
C ASP A 322 2.62 35.80 -6.81
N GLU A 323 2.14 36.50 -7.84
CA GLU A 323 1.83 35.90 -9.15
C GLU A 323 3.07 35.36 -9.87
N ASP A 324 4.24 35.97 -9.70
CA ASP A 324 5.48 35.47 -10.30
C ASP A 324 5.90 34.15 -9.62
N ASN A 325 5.83 34.10 -8.29
CA ASN A 325 6.11 32.87 -7.53
C ASN A 325 5.15 31.73 -7.93
N LYS A 326 3.85 32.01 -8.04
CA LYS A 326 2.86 31.00 -8.48
C LYS A 326 3.23 30.41 -9.84
N LYS A 327 3.54 31.27 -10.83
CA LYS A 327 3.94 30.83 -12.18
C LYS A 327 5.23 30.01 -12.15
N GLN A 328 6.26 30.48 -11.45
CA GLN A 328 7.54 29.78 -11.35
C GLN A 328 7.41 28.41 -10.67
N TYR A 329 6.64 28.32 -9.59
CA TYR A 329 6.43 27.05 -8.90
C TYR A 329 5.56 26.09 -9.71
N LYS A 330 4.56 26.60 -10.45
CA LYS A 330 3.77 25.78 -11.38
C LYS A 330 4.67 25.18 -12.48
N GLN A 331 5.49 26.01 -13.13
CA GLN A 331 6.46 25.53 -14.13
C GLN A 331 7.40 24.47 -13.57
N LYS A 332 7.95 24.69 -12.37
CA LYS A 332 8.79 23.67 -11.72
C LYS A 332 8.01 22.40 -11.41
N SER A 333 6.76 22.51 -11.01
CA SER A 333 5.93 21.33 -10.78
C SER A 333 5.76 20.52 -12.07
N GLU A 334 5.46 21.18 -13.18
CA GLU A 334 5.35 20.56 -14.51
C GLU A 334 6.68 19.91 -14.95
N GLU A 335 7.82 20.58 -14.75
CA GLU A 335 9.15 20.01 -15.03
C GLU A 335 9.47 18.74 -14.20
N TRP A 336 9.00 18.69 -12.95
CA TRP A 336 9.19 17.52 -12.08
C TRP A 336 8.19 16.41 -12.41
N ASP A 337 7.00 16.78 -12.87
CA ASP A 337 5.96 15.85 -13.32
C ASP A 337 6.42 15.09 -14.56
N GLU A 338 7.02 15.78 -15.53
CA GLU A 338 7.67 15.15 -16.68
C GLU A 338 8.76 14.14 -16.28
N LYS A 339 9.51 14.45 -15.21
CA LYS A 339 10.57 13.56 -14.68
C LYS A 339 10.04 12.40 -13.83
N ALA A 340 8.83 12.51 -13.29
CA ALA A 340 8.19 11.44 -12.55
C ALA A 340 7.62 10.34 -13.48
N GLY A 341 7.64 10.58 -14.79
CA GLY A 341 6.91 9.80 -15.77
C GLY A 341 5.50 10.35 -15.90
N LYS A 342 5.09 10.69 -17.13
CA LYS A 342 3.75 11.20 -17.40
C LYS A 342 2.74 10.16 -16.97
N ARG A 343 1.81 10.57 -16.11
CA ARG A 343 0.59 9.83 -15.87
C ARG A 343 -0.48 10.35 -16.80
N TYR A 344 -1.36 9.46 -17.22
CA TYR A 344 -2.44 9.79 -18.14
C TYR A 344 -3.77 9.44 -17.48
N ALA A 345 -4.77 10.28 -17.74
CA ALA A 345 -6.16 9.92 -17.47
C ALA A 345 -6.60 8.84 -18.47
N VAL A 346 -7.54 7.99 -18.05
CA VAL A 346 -8.17 7.05 -18.98
C VAL A 346 -9.17 7.75 -19.90
N SER A 347 -9.39 7.16 -21.07
CA SER A 347 -10.45 7.57 -22.00
C SER A 347 -11.84 7.44 -21.34
N ASP A 348 -12.76 8.32 -21.69
CA ASP A 348 -14.16 8.24 -21.26
C ASP A 348 -14.85 6.93 -21.72
N GLU A 349 -14.30 6.24 -22.72
CA GLU A 349 -14.77 4.90 -23.14
C GLU A 349 -14.70 3.85 -22.02
N ILE A 350 -13.78 4.01 -21.06
CA ILE A 350 -13.67 3.12 -19.89
C ILE A 350 -14.86 3.31 -18.94
N LYS A 351 -15.48 4.50 -18.94
CA LYS A 351 -16.62 4.86 -18.08
C LYS A 351 -17.97 4.40 -18.64
N MET A 352 -18.02 4.06 -19.93
CA MET A 352 -19.23 3.51 -20.54
C MET A 352 -19.57 2.18 -19.88
N HIS A 353 -20.84 1.95 -19.58
CA HIS A 353 -21.32 0.78 -18.84
C HIS A 353 -22.68 0.34 -19.39
N ARG A 354 -23.14 -0.86 -19.02
CA ARG A 354 -24.47 -1.35 -19.44
C ARG A 354 -25.58 -0.64 -18.67
N ASP A 355 -26.78 -0.54 -19.26
CA ASP A 355 -27.95 0.04 -18.58
C ASP A 355 -28.33 -0.68 -17.27
N ASP A 356 -27.96 -1.96 -17.12
CA ASP A 356 -28.24 -2.79 -15.94
C ASP A 356 -27.11 -2.79 -14.90
N THR A 357 -26.07 -1.98 -15.10
CA THR A 357 -24.93 -1.89 -14.17
C THR A 357 -25.38 -1.36 -12.81
N PRO A 358 -25.00 -2.00 -11.69
CA PRO A 358 -25.29 -1.46 -10.36
C PRO A 358 -24.69 -0.05 -10.19
N VAL A 359 -25.50 0.90 -9.71
CA VAL A 359 -25.09 2.31 -9.51
C VAL A 359 -23.79 2.41 -8.72
N LYS A 360 -23.62 1.59 -7.67
CA LYS A 360 -22.40 1.58 -6.87
C LYS A 360 -21.14 1.27 -7.69
N MET A 361 -21.22 0.40 -8.69
CA MET A 361 -20.08 0.12 -9.57
C MET A 361 -19.78 1.29 -10.50
N VAL A 362 -20.81 1.95 -11.02
CA VAL A 362 -20.66 3.18 -11.83
C VAL A 362 -19.95 4.27 -11.02
N ASP A 363 -20.42 4.52 -9.79
CA ASP A 363 -19.81 5.51 -8.88
C ASP A 363 -18.33 5.19 -8.59
N LEU A 364 -17.99 3.91 -8.48
CA LEU A 364 -16.61 3.47 -8.25
C LEU A 364 -15.73 3.69 -9.49
N VAL A 365 -16.21 3.33 -10.68
CA VAL A 365 -15.48 3.61 -11.92
C VAL A 365 -15.27 5.11 -12.07
N GLU A 366 -16.30 5.93 -11.85
CA GLU A 366 -16.13 7.39 -11.88
C GLU A 366 -15.08 7.85 -10.87
N LYS A 367 -15.18 7.41 -9.61
CA LYS A 367 -14.25 7.78 -8.55
C LYS A 367 -12.79 7.46 -8.91
N TYR A 368 -12.52 6.26 -9.43
CA TYR A 368 -11.16 5.76 -9.72
C TYR A 368 -10.69 6.05 -11.15
N THR A 369 -11.43 6.84 -11.91
CA THR A 369 -11.01 7.34 -13.23
C THR A 369 -10.89 8.86 -13.29
N ASN A 370 -11.07 9.55 -12.16
CA ASN A 370 -11.00 11.00 -12.06
C ASN A 370 -9.57 11.56 -11.95
N ASP A 371 -8.57 10.71 -11.72
CA ASP A 371 -7.16 11.07 -11.62
C ASP A 371 -6.32 10.44 -12.74
N GLU A 372 -5.07 10.89 -12.86
CA GLU A 372 -4.10 10.37 -13.82
C GLU A 372 -3.35 9.18 -13.19
N PHE A 373 -3.65 7.96 -13.66
CA PHE A 373 -3.10 6.73 -13.10
C PHE A 373 -2.52 5.78 -14.15
N VAL A 374 -2.62 6.09 -15.44
CA VAL A 374 -2.02 5.27 -16.50
C VAL A 374 -0.57 5.70 -16.72
N VAL A 375 0.36 4.76 -16.78
CA VAL A 375 1.78 4.99 -17.08
C VAL A 375 2.15 4.23 -18.34
N LEU A 376 2.79 4.90 -19.29
CA LEU A 376 3.35 4.25 -20.47
C LEU A 376 4.77 3.76 -20.17
N ASP A 377 4.99 2.45 -20.29
CA ASP A 377 6.29 1.82 -20.08
C ASP A 377 6.52 0.72 -21.13
N GLU A 378 7.38 1.02 -22.11
CA GLU A 378 7.71 0.09 -23.18
C GLU A 378 8.58 -1.10 -22.70
N THR A 379 9.09 -1.05 -21.47
CA THR A 379 9.95 -2.09 -20.88
C THR A 379 9.20 -3.10 -20.02
N SER A 380 7.92 -2.84 -19.72
CA SER A 380 7.08 -3.74 -18.91
C SER A 380 6.92 -5.12 -19.55
N GLU A 381 7.01 -6.17 -18.73
CA GLU A 381 6.86 -7.57 -19.17
C GLU A 381 5.43 -7.89 -19.67
N SER A 382 4.44 -7.13 -19.19
CA SER A 382 3.03 -7.28 -19.59
C SER A 382 2.58 -6.11 -20.46
N ALA A 383 1.64 -6.37 -21.39
CA ALA A 383 0.99 -5.35 -22.20
C ALA A 383 0.18 -4.36 -21.35
N PHE A 384 -0.49 -4.87 -20.31
CA PHE A 384 -1.22 -4.12 -19.30
C PHE A 384 -0.94 -4.79 -17.95
N ALA A 385 -0.76 -4.00 -16.90
CA ALA A 385 -0.63 -4.52 -15.55
C ALA A 385 -0.94 -3.42 -14.52
N TYR A 386 -1.70 -3.75 -13.49
CA TYR A 386 -1.88 -2.89 -12.34
C TYR A 386 -0.70 -3.02 -11.36
N ASP A 387 -0.03 -1.89 -11.10
CA ASP A 387 0.99 -1.76 -10.08
C ASP A 387 0.37 -1.31 -8.77
N PHE A 388 0.22 -2.27 -7.85
CA PHE A 388 -0.33 -2.07 -6.50
C PHE A 388 0.47 -1.08 -5.64
N ASP A 389 1.75 -0.87 -5.96
CA ASP A 389 2.63 -0.03 -5.16
C ASP A 389 2.56 1.43 -5.56
N THR A 390 2.47 1.70 -6.86
CA THR A 390 2.34 3.07 -7.38
C THR A 390 0.90 3.50 -7.58
N ASP A 391 -0.06 2.58 -7.40
CA ASP A 391 -1.49 2.75 -7.69
C ASP A 391 -1.70 3.24 -9.14
N THR A 392 -1.07 2.53 -10.08
CA THR A 392 -1.09 2.90 -11.50
C THR A 392 -1.29 1.69 -12.39
N VAL A 393 -1.94 1.87 -13.54
CA VAL A 393 -1.96 0.87 -14.59
C VAL A 393 -0.82 1.16 -15.56
N VAL A 394 0.11 0.23 -15.66
CA VAL A 394 1.21 0.25 -16.61
C VAL A 394 0.70 -0.30 -17.94
N VAL A 395 1.00 0.41 -19.02
CA VAL A 395 0.65 0.02 -20.39
C VAL A 395 1.93 -0.02 -21.21
N ASN A 396 2.17 -1.16 -21.86
CA ASN A 396 3.28 -1.36 -22.79
C ASN A 396 2.75 -1.46 -24.23
N PRO A 397 2.74 -0.36 -25.00
CA PRO A 397 2.31 -0.38 -26.40
C PRO A 397 3.23 -1.19 -27.33
N ALA A 398 4.47 -1.46 -26.92
CA ALA A 398 5.46 -2.21 -27.68
C ALA A 398 5.37 -3.73 -27.45
N HIS A 399 4.62 -4.18 -26.43
CA HIS A 399 4.48 -5.59 -26.13
C HIS A 399 3.75 -6.34 -27.27
N PRO A 400 4.20 -7.53 -27.71
CA PRO A 400 3.58 -8.23 -28.85
C PRO A 400 2.09 -8.51 -28.68
N GLN A 401 1.62 -8.75 -27.45
CA GLN A 401 0.21 -9.01 -27.17
C GLN A 401 -0.66 -7.74 -27.18
N TYR A 402 -0.07 -6.54 -27.07
CA TYR A 402 -0.82 -5.28 -26.99
C TYR A 402 -1.77 -5.09 -28.20
N ALA A 403 -1.34 -5.51 -29.40
CA ALA A 403 -2.15 -5.42 -30.61
C ALA A 403 -3.30 -6.44 -30.69
N TYR A 404 -3.27 -7.50 -29.87
CA TYR A 404 -4.24 -8.60 -29.89
C TYR A 404 -5.25 -8.55 -28.74
N LEU A 405 -4.94 -7.81 -27.67
CA LEU A 405 -5.83 -7.62 -26.53
C LEU A 405 -6.88 -6.54 -26.84
N ASP A 406 -8.11 -6.72 -26.33
CA ASP A 406 -9.11 -5.65 -26.30
C ASP A 406 -8.69 -4.66 -25.20
N ALA A 407 -7.98 -3.59 -25.60
CA ALA A 407 -7.44 -2.59 -24.70
C ALA A 407 -8.48 -1.99 -23.73
N ARG A 408 -9.76 -1.90 -24.14
CA ARG A 408 -10.82 -1.42 -23.26
C ARG A 408 -11.15 -2.45 -22.19
N GLU A 409 -11.28 -3.71 -22.60
CA GLU A 409 -11.54 -4.84 -21.71
C GLU A 409 -10.42 -5.02 -20.68
N THR A 410 -9.18 -5.07 -21.14
CA THR A 410 -8.01 -5.26 -20.26
C THR A 410 -7.84 -4.07 -19.32
N MET A 411 -8.01 -2.83 -19.80
CA MET A 411 -7.95 -1.64 -18.92
C MET A 411 -9.02 -1.66 -17.82
N ILE A 412 -10.21 -2.18 -18.12
CA ILE A 412 -11.27 -2.35 -17.13
C ILE A 412 -10.86 -3.39 -16.07
N HIS A 413 -10.23 -4.51 -16.47
CA HIS A 413 -9.70 -5.52 -15.56
C HIS A 413 -8.66 -4.90 -14.62
N GLU A 414 -7.68 -4.18 -15.15
CA GLU A 414 -6.66 -3.52 -14.33
C GLU A 414 -7.24 -2.44 -13.40
N LEU A 415 -8.25 -1.69 -13.88
CA LEU A 415 -9.01 -0.75 -13.04
C LEU A 415 -9.76 -1.47 -11.92
N ALA A 416 -10.24 -2.70 -12.15
CA ALA A 416 -10.90 -3.47 -11.12
C ALA A 416 -9.94 -3.89 -10.00
N HIS A 417 -8.69 -4.27 -10.32
CA HIS A 417 -7.66 -4.46 -9.28
C HIS A 417 -7.42 -3.19 -8.46
N ARG A 418 -7.37 -2.04 -9.13
CA ARG A 418 -7.25 -0.73 -8.47
C ARG A 418 -8.41 -0.47 -7.51
N ILE A 419 -9.64 -0.69 -7.96
CA ILE A 419 -10.85 -0.52 -7.14
C ILE A 419 -10.81 -1.50 -5.98
N ASP A 420 -10.45 -2.76 -6.22
CA ASP A 420 -10.39 -3.78 -5.19
C ASP A 420 -9.42 -3.40 -4.07
N GLN A 421 -8.19 -3.04 -4.43
CA GLN A 421 -7.16 -2.63 -3.47
C GLN A 421 -7.63 -1.48 -2.56
N ASN A 422 -8.36 -0.52 -3.12
CA ASN A 422 -8.72 0.71 -2.42
C ASN A 422 -10.10 0.67 -1.74
N GLU A 423 -11.00 -0.25 -2.11
CA GLU A 423 -12.38 -0.29 -1.60
C GLU A 423 -12.75 -1.56 -0.84
N PHE A 424 -12.42 -2.71 -1.40
CA PHE A 424 -12.99 -3.99 -0.96
C PHE A 424 -11.95 -4.86 -0.29
N GLY A 425 -10.79 -5.00 -0.93
CA GLY A 425 -9.73 -5.91 -0.57
C GLY A 425 -10.25 -7.34 -0.58
N SER A 426 -10.67 -7.82 -1.75
CA SER A 426 -11.28 -9.13 -1.95
C SER A 426 -10.51 -10.31 -1.34
N PRO A 427 -9.15 -10.32 -1.28
CA PRO A 427 -8.42 -11.39 -0.58
C PRO A 427 -8.75 -11.46 0.91
N MET A 428 -9.18 -10.35 1.50
CA MET A 428 -9.53 -10.24 2.92
C MET A 428 -10.99 -10.60 3.20
N HIS A 429 -11.79 -10.96 2.19
CA HIS A 429 -13.21 -11.29 2.37
C HIS A 429 -13.41 -12.81 2.47
N LEU A 430 -13.50 -13.32 3.70
CA LEU A 430 -13.53 -14.76 3.98
C LEU A 430 -14.61 -15.53 3.20
N GLU A 431 -15.83 -14.98 3.12
CA GLU A 431 -16.92 -15.66 2.40
C GLU A 431 -16.64 -15.74 0.89
N PHE A 432 -15.98 -14.72 0.34
CA PHE A 432 -15.63 -14.67 -1.08
C PHE A 432 -14.52 -15.68 -1.39
N SER A 433 -13.46 -15.66 -0.59
CA SER A 433 -12.39 -16.64 -0.70
C SER A 433 -12.88 -18.09 -0.53
N ARG A 434 -13.79 -18.33 0.44
CA ARG A 434 -14.38 -19.67 0.64
C ARG A 434 -15.21 -20.09 -0.57
N ALA A 435 -16.04 -19.19 -1.11
CA ALA A 435 -16.82 -19.48 -2.31
C ALA A 435 -15.93 -19.83 -3.51
N ILE A 436 -14.84 -19.08 -3.71
CA ILE A 436 -13.84 -19.36 -4.75
C ILE A 436 -13.22 -20.74 -4.55
N TYR A 437 -12.78 -21.05 -3.33
CA TYR A 437 -12.17 -22.33 -3.00
C TYR A 437 -13.12 -23.51 -3.23
N GLU A 438 -14.35 -23.42 -2.70
CA GLU A 438 -15.38 -24.45 -2.85
C GLU A 438 -15.78 -24.66 -4.30
N ALA A 439 -15.90 -23.58 -5.09
CA ALA A 439 -16.15 -23.66 -6.52
C ALA A 439 -15.00 -24.36 -7.26
N GLY A 440 -13.75 -23.98 -6.97
CA GLY A 440 -12.57 -24.63 -7.54
C GLY A 440 -12.52 -26.14 -7.24
N GLU A 441 -12.88 -26.58 -6.03
CA GLU A 441 -12.97 -28.00 -5.68
C GLU A 441 -13.97 -28.75 -6.57
N GLN A 442 -15.18 -28.20 -6.72
CA GLN A 442 -16.25 -28.81 -7.51
C GLN A 442 -15.88 -28.88 -9.00
N ILE A 443 -15.23 -27.85 -9.51
CA ILE A 443 -14.82 -27.77 -10.92
C ILE A 443 -13.70 -28.75 -11.23
N VAL A 444 -12.67 -28.82 -10.37
CA VAL A 444 -11.57 -29.78 -10.53
C VAL A 444 -12.09 -31.23 -10.47
N ALA A 445 -13.05 -31.52 -9.59
CA ALA A 445 -13.68 -32.85 -9.52
C ALA A 445 -14.40 -33.26 -10.83
N ALA A 446 -14.75 -32.28 -11.67
CA ALA A 446 -15.38 -32.47 -12.97
C ALA A 446 -14.53 -31.90 -14.12
N ALA A 447 -13.19 -31.85 -13.99
CA ALA A 447 -12.31 -31.15 -14.92
C ALA A 447 -12.49 -31.57 -16.38
N GLU A 448 -12.64 -32.88 -16.67
CA GLU A 448 -12.89 -33.37 -18.03
C GLU A 448 -14.15 -32.77 -18.67
N LYS A 449 -15.21 -32.55 -17.89
CA LYS A 449 -16.45 -31.94 -18.38
C LYS A 449 -16.23 -30.47 -18.73
N TYR A 450 -15.49 -29.74 -17.91
CA TYR A 450 -15.26 -28.31 -18.13
C TYR A 450 -14.23 -28.03 -19.21
N ASN A 451 -13.18 -28.84 -19.34
CA ASN A 451 -12.22 -28.71 -20.43
C ASN A 451 -12.88 -28.89 -21.81
N LYS A 452 -13.86 -29.79 -21.94
CA LYS A 452 -14.67 -29.94 -23.16
C LYS A 452 -15.44 -28.68 -23.57
N LEU A 453 -15.67 -27.74 -22.66
CA LEU A 453 -16.32 -26.48 -23.01
C LEU A 453 -15.37 -25.52 -23.75
N PHE A 454 -14.06 -25.75 -23.66
CA PHE A 454 -13.00 -24.99 -24.30
C PHE A 454 -12.37 -25.70 -25.51
N ASP A 455 -12.72 -26.96 -25.77
CA ASP A 455 -12.31 -27.67 -26.99
C ASP A 455 -12.87 -26.97 -28.25
N GLU A 456 -12.39 -27.39 -29.43
CA GLU A 456 -12.90 -26.96 -30.74
C GLU A 456 -14.43 -27.15 -30.82
N ASP A 457 -15.17 -26.11 -31.22
CA ASP A 457 -16.64 -25.99 -31.21
C ASP A 457 -17.30 -25.92 -29.81
N GLY A 458 -16.49 -25.78 -28.76
CA GLY A 458 -16.94 -25.60 -27.38
C GLY A 458 -17.60 -24.24 -27.13
N VAL A 459 -18.59 -24.19 -26.24
CA VAL A 459 -19.35 -22.96 -25.93
C VAL A 459 -18.45 -21.84 -25.37
N PHE A 460 -17.28 -22.17 -24.82
CA PHE A 460 -16.31 -21.24 -24.25
C PHE A 460 -14.97 -21.22 -24.98
N GLU A 461 -14.85 -21.82 -26.17
CA GLU A 461 -13.59 -21.91 -26.95
C GLU A 461 -12.80 -20.59 -27.00
N TYR A 462 -13.50 -19.46 -27.21
CA TYR A 462 -12.90 -18.12 -27.31
C TYR A 462 -13.24 -17.20 -26.13
N ASN A 463 -13.78 -17.73 -25.03
CA ASN A 463 -14.17 -16.92 -23.89
C ASN A 463 -12.97 -16.70 -22.95
N SER A 464 -12.26 -15.59 -23.15
CA SER A 464 -11.09 -15.18 -22.35
C SER A 464 -11.41 -15.10 -20.86
N LEU A 465 -12.49 -14.43 -20.50
CA LEU A 465 -12.87 -14.19 -19.11
C LEU A 465 -13.20 -15.47 -18.33
N ILE A 466 -13.98 -16.37 -18.92
CA ILE A 466 -14.30 -17.66 -18.27
C ILE A 466 -13.06 -18.56 -18.24
N SER A 467 -12.20 -18.49 -19.26
CA SER A 467 -10.90 -19.17 -19.25
C SER A 467 -10.01 -18.67 -18.12
N ASP A 468 -9.97 -17.37 -17.88
CA ASP A 468 -9.11 -16.74 -16.87
C ASP A 468 -9.58 -17.11 -15.45
N ILE A 469 -10.87 -16.91 -15.14
CA ILE A 469 -11.47 -17.35 -13.88
C ILE A 469 -11.20 -18.83 -13.61
N LEU A 470 -11.50 -19.71 -14.59
CA LEU A 470 -11.34 -21.16 -14.40
C LEU A 470 -9.87 -21.55 -14.28
N GLY A 471 -8.99 -20.93 -15.05
CA GLY A 471 -7.54 -21.10 -14.93
C GLY A 471 -7.06 -20.73 -13.53
N CYS A 472 -7.49 -19.57 -13.02
CA CYS A 472 -7.18 -19.06 -11.69
C CYS A 472 -7.64 -20.02 -10.58
N ILE A 473 -8.92 -20.36 -10.51
CA ILE A 473 -9.47 -21.10 -9.36
C ILE A 473 -9.11 -22.59 -9.38
N THR A 474 -8.63 -23.12 -10.50
CA THR A 474 -8.27 -24.54 -10.66
C THR A 474 -6.77 -24.79 -10.77
N ASP A 475 -5.94 -23.76 -10.66
CA ASP A 475 -4.49 -23.84 -10.93
C ASP A 475 -4.21 -24.43 -12.32
N ASN A 476 -4.87 -23.86 -13.33
CA ASN A 476 -4.79 -24.20 -14.75
C ASN A 476 -5.22 -25.64 -15.12
N GLN A 477 -5.83 -26.40 -14.21
CA GLN A 477 -6.37 -27.73 -14.53
C GLN A 477 -7.58 -27.67 -15.48
N VAL A 478 -8.29 -26.56 -15.46
CA VAL A 478 -9.37 -26.23 -16.39
C VAL A 478 -9.10 -24.84 -16.97
N ARG A 479 -8.82 -24.76 -18.27
CA ARG A 479 -8.54 -23.49 -18.96
C ARG A 479 -8.76 -23.61 -20.46
N GLY A 480 -9.00 -22.46 -21.10
CA GLY A 480 -8.90 -22.27 -22.55
C GLY A 480 -7.55 -21.67 -22.93
N ASN A 481 -7.56 -20.68 -23.82
CA ASN A 481 -6.34 -20.03 -24.36
C ASN A 481 -5.66 -19.05 -23.39
N PHE A 482 -6.30 -18.69 -22.29
CA PHE A 482 -5.76 -17.80 -21.28
C PHE A 482 -5.39 -18.60 -20.02
N SER A 483 -4.23 -18.29 -19.45
CA SER A 483 -3.69 -18.98 -18.28
C SER A 483 -2.69 -18.11 -17.56
N HIS A 484 -2.58 -18.29 -16.24
CA HIS A 484 -1.54 -17.65 -15.45
C HIS A 484 -0.37 -18.60 -15.20
N ASP A 485 0.81 -18.06 -14.93
CA ASP A 485 1.91 -18.87 -14.42
C ASP A 485 1.52 -19.51 -13.08
N SER A 486 1.78 -20.81 -12.92
CA SER A 486 1.44 -21.55 -11.68
C SER A 486 2.04 -20.93 -10.40
N GLN A 487 3.15 -20.19 -10.53
CA GLN A 487 3.76 -19.44 -9.43
C GLN A 487 2.95 -18.21 -9.01
N TYR A 488 2.14 -17.64 -9.90
CA TYR A 488 1.28 -16.48 -9.67
C TYR A 488 0.00 -16.87 -8.90
N ILE A 489 -0.67 -17.97 -9.29
CA ILE A 489 -1.88 -18.49 -8.62
C ILE A 489 -1.56 -19.07 -7.23
N GLY A 490 -0.33 -19.59 -7.03
CA GLY A 490 0.10 -20.15 -5.74
C GLY A 490 0.29 -19.12 -4.62
N ILE A 491 0.22 -17.82 -4.91
CA ILE A 491 0.36 -16.74 -3.92
C ILE A 491 -1.00 -16.47 -3.27
N PRO A 492 -1.14 -16.59 -1.94
CA PRO A 492 -2.40 -16.32 -1.26
C PRO A 492 -2.97 -14.92 -1.59
N GLY A 493 -4.26 -14.89 -1.94
CA GLY A 493 -4.97 -13.66 -2.28
C GLY A 493 -5.02 -13.33 -3.78
N TYR A 494 -4.09 -13.84 -4.60
CA TYR A 494 -4.06 -13.51 -6.02
C TYR A 494 -5.26 -14.07 -6.77
N THR A 495 -5.68 -15.29 -6.48
CA THR A 495 -6.91 -15.85 -7.07
C THR A 495 -8.13 -14.98 -6.76
N GLU A 496 -8.24 -14.44 -5.55
CA GLU A 496 -9.32 -13.53 -5.20
C GLU A 496 -9.27 -12.21 -5.98
N LEU A 497 -8.08 -11.64 -6.17
CA LEU A 497 -7.88 -10.41 -6.96
C LEU A 497 -8.32 -10.59 -8.42
N GLU A 498 -7.88 -11.66 -9.07
CA GLU A 498 -8.19 -11.99 -10.46
C GLU A 498 -9.67 -12.27 -10.64
N VAL A 499 -10.25 -13.14 -9.79
CA VAL A 499 -11.68 -13.46 -9.86
C VAL A 499 -12.54 -12.22 -9.59
N PHE A 500 -12.12 -11.34 -8.69
CA PHE A 500 -12.82 -10.07 -8.48
C PHE A 500 -12.78 -9.20 -9.75
N ALA A 501 -11.60 -9.04 -10.36
CA ALA A 501 -11.43 -8.22 -11.56
C ALA A 501 -12.26 -8.74 -12.74
N ASP A 502 -12.24 -10.05 -12.96
CA ASP A 502 -13.02 -10.71 -14.00
C ASP A 502 -14.53 -10.62 -13.75
N ILE A 503 -15.00 -10.71 -12.51
CA ILE A 503 -16.43 -10.54 -12.22
C ILE A 503 -16.85 -9.07 -12.39
N PHE A 504 -15.96 -8.12 -12.11
CA PHE A 504 -16.24 -6.68 -12.24
C PHE A 504 -16.37 -6.26 -13.71
N GLN A 505 -15.53 -6.81 -14.59
CA GLN A 505 -15.39 -6.38 -15.98
C GLN A 505 -16.70 -6.46 -16.82
N PRO A 506 -17.48 -7.56 -16.84
CA PRO A 506 -18.68 -7.67 -17.66
C PRO A 506 -19.75 -6.65 -17.33
N CYS A 507 -19.83 -6.22 -16.05
CA CYS A 507 -20.82 -5.26 -15.60
C CYS A 507 -20.66 -3.91 -16.29
N ILE A 508 -19.43 -3.54 -16.66
CA ILE A 508 -19.12 -2.22 -17.24
C ILE A 508 -18.72 -2.30 -18.73
N LYS A 509 -18.87 -3.47 -19.36
CA LYS A 509 -18.73 -3.61 -20.81
C LYS A 509 -20.09 -3.51 -21.49
N GLU A 510 -20.34 -2.46 -22.29
CA GLU A 510 -21.41 -2.52 -23.31
C GLU A 510 -21.11 -3.70 -24.25
N MET A 511 -21.98 -4.72 -24.27
CA MET A 511 -21.90 -5.76 -25.28
C MET A 511 -22.23 -5.11 -26.62
N ARG A 512 -21.28 -5.08 -27.55
CA ARG A 512 -21.64 -4.86 -28.96
C ARG A 512 -22.67 -5.94 -29.31
N LYS A 513 -23.86 -5.53 -29.74
CA LYS A 513 -24.83 -6.46 -30.34
C LYS A 513 -24.10 -7.22 -31.46
N PRO A 514 -24.30 -8.54 -31.57
CA PRO A 514 -23.60 -9.38 -32.52
C PRO A 514 -23.71 -8.89 -33.96
#